data_AF-A0A534J4K0-F1
#
_entry.id   AF-A0A534J4K0-F1
#
_cell.length_a   1.000
_cell.length_b   1.000
_cell.length_c   1.000
_cell.angle_alpha   90.00
_cell.angle_beta   90.00
_cell.angle_gamma   90.00
#
_symmetry.space_group_name_H-M   'P 1'
#
loop_
_entity.id
_entity.type
_entity.pdbx_description
1 polymer ?
#
loop_
_entity_poly.entity_id
_entity_poly.type
_entity_poly.pdbx_seq_one_letter_code
_entity_poly.pdbx_strand_id
1 'polypeptide(L)'
;MRLEVVKRGAMVAVVPALLALILVTPGLMGRPTSLSAIPALVIGLTESQVVIDIHGAVDHYMYRNIAIALQGEDNVSFRLLATQRWSYDLQVNFSRNATHAIDLYVLIVDRSGNTFALNSTVFQGRDDAGDFISMTDRGTLRTGLSRPPADVRALVPRGTAG
;
A
#
# COMPACT_ATOMS: atom_id res chain seq x y z
N MET A 1 -7.15 -46.62 36.53
CA MET A 1 -8.19 -46.87 35.51
C MET A 1 -9.09 -45.65 35.25
N ARG A 2 -9.91 -45.17 36.20
CA ARG A 2 -10.83 -44.02 35.95
C ARG A 2 -10.13 -42.72 35.53
N LEU A 3 -9.00 -42.37 36.15
CA LEU A 3 -8.25 -41.14 35.85
C LEU A 3 -7.63 -41.12 34.44
N GLU A 4 -7.26 -42.29 33.94
CA GLU A 4 -6.66 -42.48 32.60
C GLU A 4 -7.71 -42.34 31.49
N VAL A 5 -8.91 -42.87 31.73
CA VAL A 5 -10.06 -42.71 30.83
C VAL A 5 -10.48 -41.25 30.76
N VAL A 6 -10.46 -40.53 31.89
CA VAL A 6 -10.74 -39.08 31.93
C VAL A 6 -9.68 -38.27 31.18
N LYS A 7 -8.38 -38.58 31.37
CA LYS A 7 -7.30 -37.91 30.61
C LYS A 7 -7.38 -38.17 29.11
N ARG A 8 -7.68 -39.40 28.70
CA ARG A 8 -7.87 -39.75 27.28
C ARG A 8 -9.12 -39.10 26.70
N GLY A 9 -10.23 -39.09 27.45
CA GLY A 9 -11.45 -38.37 27.07
C GLY A 9 -11.22 -36.87 26.92
N ALA A 10 -10.46 -36.25 27.82
CA ALA A 10 -10.08 -34.85 27.74
C ALA A 10 -9.20 -34.55 26.53
N MET A 11 -8.20 -35.40 26.23
CA MET A 11 -7.37 -35.25 25.02
C MET A 11 -8.19 -35.32 23.73
N VAL A 12 -9.17 -36.23 23.65
CA VAL A 12 -10.04 -36.36 22.47
C VAL A 12 -10.98 -35.17 22.36
N ALA A 13 -11.46 -34.61 23.47
CA ALA A 13 -12.33 -33.42 23.49
C ALA A 13 -11.62 -32.12 23.10
N VAL A 14 -10.29 -32.04 23.22
CA VAL A 14 -9.51 -30.86 22.80
C VAL A 14 -9.54 -30.67 21.28
N VAL A 15 -9.55 -31.75 20.49
CA VAL A 15 -9.57 -31.66 19.01
C VAL A 15 -10.84 -30.95 18.48
N PRO A 16 -12.08 -31.37 18.83
CA PRO A 16 -13.28 -30.67 18.40
C PRO A 16 -13.39 -29.27 19.04
N ALA A 17 -12.87 -29.08 20.26
CA ALA A 17 -12.83 -27.75 20.87
C ALA A 17 -11.92 -26.79 20.09
N LEU A 18 -10.76 -27.24 19.63
CA LEU A 18 -9.86 -26.47 18.78
C LEU A 18 -10.48 -26.18 17.40
N LEU A 19 -11.16 -27.16 16.79
CA LEU A 19 -11.88 -26.97 15.53
C LEU A 19 -13.01 -25.94 15.68
N ALA A 20 -13.79 -26.03 16.76
CA ALA A 20 -14.81 -25.05 17.07
C ALA A 20 -14.20 -23.67 17.31
N LEU A 21 -13.06 -23.59 18.00
CA LEU A 21 -12.34 -22.35 18.17
C LEU A 21 -11.92 -21.77 16.81
N ILE A 22 -11.31 -22.56 15.92
CA ILE A 22 -10.89 -22.11 14.58
C ILE A 22 -12.10 -21.59 13.77
N LEU A 23 -13.27 -22.24 13.87
CA LEU A 23 -14.49 -21.83 13.16
C LEU A 23 -15.13 -20.56 13.74
N VAL A 24 -15.05 -20.36 15.06
CA VAL A 24 -15.71 -19.24 15.75
C VAL A 24 -14.79 -18.04 15.93
N THR A 25 -13.46 -18.23 15.93
CA THR A 25 -12.45 -17.17 16.07
C THR A 25 -12.61 -16.04 15.05
N PRO A 26 -12.90 -16.30 13.75
CA PRO A 26 -13.16 -15.23 12.78
C PRO A 26 -14.37 -14.35 13.14
N GLY A 27 -15.36 -14.91 13.84
CA GLY A 27 -16.53 -14.16 14.32
C GLY A 27 -16.27 -13.38 15.61
N LEU A 28 -15.38 -13.88 16.47
CA LEU A 28 -15.01 -13.26 17.75
C LEU A 28 -13.94 -12.18 17.64
N MET A 29 -13.07 -12.24 16.63
CA MET A 29 -12.07 -11.19 16.35
C MET A 29 -12.69 -9.86 15.91
N GLY A 30 -14.03 -9.79 15.84
CA GLY A 30 -14.75 -8.67 15.29
C GLY A 30 -14.54 -8.60 13.78
N ARG A 31 -15.57 -8.18 13.06
CA ARG A 31 -15.31 -7.59 11.74
C ARG A 31 -14.33 -6.46 11.99
N PRO A 32 -13.23 -6.32 11.21
CA PRO A 32 -12.41 -5.13 11.29
C PRO A 32 -13.36 -3.94 11.23
N THR A 33 -13.45 -3.19 12.32
CA THR A 33 -14.24 -1.97 12.38
C THR A 33 -13.82 -1.12 11.19
N SER A 34 -14.77 -0.49 10.50
CA SER A 34 -14.61 0.29 9.27
C SER A 34 -13.56 1.42 9.30
N LEU A 35 -12.82 1.56 10.40
CA LEU A 35 -11.58 2.32 10.50
C LEU A 35 -10.40 1.47 9.99
N SER A 36 -9.72 1.97 8.96
CA SER A 36 -8.36 1.61 8.55
C SER A 36 -8.19 0.46 7.53
N ALA A 37 -8.84 0.57 6.38
CA ALA A 37 -8.38 -0.06 5.14
C ALA A 37 -8.13 1.00 4.06
N ILE A 38 -7.58 2.15 4.46
CA ILE A 38 -7.22 3.19 3.49
C ILE A 38 -5.86 2.77 2.92
N PRO A 39 -5.78 2.40 1.62
CA PRO A 39 -4.49 2.21 1.00
C PRO A 39 -3.68 3.50 1.13
N ALA A 40 -2.49 3.40 1.70
CA ALA A 40 -1.57 4.51 1.82
C ALA A 40 -0.78 4.62 0.52
N LEU A 41 -1.00 5.71 -0.22
CA LEU A 41 -0.13 6.11 -1.31
C LEU A 41 1.00 6.97 -0.73
N VAL A 42 2.23 6.51 -0.87
CA VAL A 42 3.43 7.22 -0.45
C VAL A 42 4.21 7.60 -1.69
N ILE A 43 4.52 8.89 -1.82
CA ILE A 43 5.40 9.40 -2.88
C ILE A 43 6.64 9.98 -2.20
N GLY A 44 7.78 9.40 -2.52
CA GLY A 44 9.08 9.79 -2.01
C GLY A 44 9.98 10.35 -3.11
N LEU A 45 10.83 11.31 -2.72
CA LEU A 45 11.92 11.82 -3.55
C LEU A 45 13.25 11.42 -2.93
N THR A 46 14.14 10.92 -3.78
CA THR A 46 15.56 10.76 -3.47
C THR A 46 16.38 11.71 -4.35
N GLU A 47 17.71 11.69 -4.21
CA GLU A 47 18.59 12.51 -5.05
C GLU A 47 18.45 12.19 -6.54
N SER A 48 18.23 10.92 -6.89
CA SER A 48 18.24 10.44 -8.27
C SER A 48 16.93 9.81 -8.74
N GLN A 49 16.02 9.47 -7.83
CA GLN A 49 14.81 8.73 -8.14
C GLN A 49 13.57 9.32 -7.48
N VAL A 50 12.43 9.12 -8.14
CA VAL A 50 11.11 9.21 -7.52
C VAL A 50 10.67 7.79 -7.18
N VAL A 51 10.14 7.61 -5.98
CA VAL A 51 9.59 6.34 -5.51
C VAL A 51 8.10 6.54 -5.24
N ILE A 52 7.28 5.70 -5.85
CA ILE A 52 5.84 5.64 -5.57
C ILE A 52 5.58 4.27 -4.97
N ASP A 53 5.06 4.25 -3.76
CA ASP A 53 4.72 3.04 -3.03
C ASP A 53 3.24 3.07 -2.65
N ILE A 54 2.55 1.97 -2.93
CA ILE A 54 1.20 1.74 -2.46
C ILE A 54 1.28 0.62 -1.45
N HIS A 55 0.94 0.95 -0.21
CA HIS A 55 0.96 -0.01 0.88
C HIS A 55 -0.40 -0.05 1.58
N GLY A 56 -0.87 -1.25 1.92
CA GLY A 56 -2.01 -1.38 2.82
C GLY A 56 -1.63 -0.96 4.23
N ALA A 57 -2.31 0.02 4.82
CA ALA A 57 -1.99 0.52 6.17
C ALA A 57 -2.14 -0.53 7.29
N VAL A 58 -2.66 -1.73 7.00
CA VAL A 58 -2.89 -2.80 7.97
C VAL A 58 -2.53 -4.16 7.36
N ASP A 59 -1.77 -4.97 8.11
CA ASP A 59 -1.20 -6.29 7.77
C ASP A 59 -2.21 -7.35 7.28
N HIS A 60 -3.52 -7.12 7.48
CA HIS A 60 -4.56 -8.12 7.19
C HIS A 60 -5.06 -8.11 5.72
N TYR A 61 -4.58 -7.19 4.88
CA TYR A 61 -5.15 -6.96 3.54
C TYR A 61 -4.17 -7.31 2.42
N MET A 62 -4.16 -8.57 1.99
CA MET A 62 -3.59 -8.95 0.70
C MET A 62 -4.59 -8.60 -0.40
N TYR A 63 -4.30 -7.57 -1.19
CA TYR A 63 -5.13 -7.14 -2.31
C TYR A 63 -5.15 -8.20 -3.42
N ARG A 64 -6.27 -8.30 -4.13
CA ARG A 64 -6.38 -9.18 -5.29
C ARG A 64 -5.55 -8.62 -6.45
N ASN A 65 -5.60 -7.30 -6.63
CA ASN A 65 -4.88 -6.61 -7.69
C ASN A 65 -4.58 -5.17 -7.28
N ILE A 66 -3.34 -4.74 -7.50
CA ILE A 66 -2.91 -3.34 -7.43
C ILE A 66 -2.30 -3.00 -8.78
N ALA A 67 -2.73 -1.92 -9.41
CA ALA A 67 -2.18 -1.42 -10.66
C ALA A 67 -1.86 0.07 -10.55
N ILE A 68 -0.70 0.45 -11.08
CA ILE A 68 -0.23 1.83 -11.21
C ILE A 68 0.05 2.09 -12.68
N ALA A 69 -0.46 3.21 -13.19
CA ALA A 69 -0.04 3.77 -14.45
C ALA A 69 0.46 5.20 -14.24
N LEU A 70 1.66 5.47 -14.74
CA LEU A 70 2.31 6.77 -14.75
C LEU A 70 2.49 7.22 -16.19
N GLN A 71 2.15 8.49 -16.45
CA GLN A 71 2.42 9.13 -17.73
C GLN A 71 3.01 10.51 -17.50
N GLY A 72 4.13 10.81 -18.16
CA GLY A 72 4.74 12.14 -18.09
C GLY A 72 3.92 13.17 -18.87
N GLU A 73 3.60 14.30 -18.24
CA GLU A 73 2.99 15.46 -18.91
C GLU A 73 4.06 16.32 -19.61
N ASP A 74 5.22 16.53 -18.99
CA ASP A 74 6.34 17.27 -19.58
C ASP A 74 7.20 16.42 -20.53
N ASN A 75 7.17 15.10 -20.36
CA ASN A 75 7.80 14.15 -21.25
C ASN A 75 6.82 13.05 -21.67
N VAL A 76 6.12 13.28 -22.78
CA VAL A 76 5.07 12.38 -23.30
C VAL A 76 5.58 10.97 -23.67
N SER A 77 6.90 10.79 -23.80
CA SER A 77 7.51 9.48 -24.03
C SER A 77 7.62 8.64 -22.76
N PHE A 78 7.60 9.27 -21.59
CA PHE A 78 7.67 8.58 -20.31
C PHE A 78 6.33 7.93 -19.99
N ARG A 79 6.33 6.60 -19.93
CA ARG A 79 5.20 5.78 -19.49
C ARG A 79 5.71 4.65 -18.63
N LEU A 80 5.08 4.44 -17.49
CA LEU A 80 5.39 3.32 -16.61
C LEU A 80 4.08 2.64 -16.18
N LEU A 81 4.02 1.33 -16.37
CA LEU A 81 2.89 0.50 -16.01
C LEU A 81 3.40 -0.59 -15.09
N ALA A 82 2.79 -0.72 -13.92
CA ALA A 82 3.08 -1.78 -12.98
C ALA A 82 1.79 -2.38 -12.46
N THR A 83 1.77 -3.70 -12.27
CA THR A 83 0.60 -4.40 -11.74
C THR A 83 1.07 -5.58 -10.94
N GLN A 84 0.54 -5.69 -9.73
CA GLN A 84 0.81 -6.81 -8.85
C GLN A 84 -0.50 -7.45 -8.44
N ARG A 85 -0.56 -8.78 -8.57
CA ARG A 85 -1.69 -9.58 -8.12
C ARG A 85 -1.36 -10.21 -6.80
N TRP A 86 -2.38 -10.41 -5.96
CA TRP A 86 -2.22 -11.19 -4.74
C TRP A 86 -1.07 -10.64 -3.87
N SER A 87 -1.09 -9.33 -3.60
CA SER A 87 0.00 -8.63 -2.92
C SER A 87 -0.51 -7.63 -1.89
N TYR A 88 0.36 -7.27 -0.95
CA TYR A 88 0.11 -6.25 0.07
C TYR A 88 0.56 -4.87 -0.40
N ASP A 89 1.54 -4.84 -1.29
CA ASP A 89 2.20 -3.63 -1.77
C ASP A 89 2.49 -3.66 -3.27
N LEU A 90 2.74 -2.47 -3.81
CA LEU A 90 3.32 -2.26 -5.12
C LEU A 90 4.16 -0.99 -5.09
N GLN A 91 5.48 -1.15 -5.26
CA GLN A 91 6.43 -0.05 -5.36
C GLN A 91 6.94 0.06 -6.80
N VAL A 92 7.03 1.30 -7.30
CA VAL A 92 7.69 1.65 -8.55
C VAL A 92 8.69 2.77 -8.32
N ASN A 93 9.82 2.70 -9.00
CA ASN A 93 10.83 3.75 -9.00
C ASN A 93 11.21 4.14 -10.43
N PHE A 94 11.55 5.40 -10.61
CA PHE A 94 12.03 5.92 -11.89
C PHE A 94 12.96 7.10 -11.66
N SER A 95 13.74 7.44 -12.69
CA SER A 95 14.68 8.56 -12.62
C SER A 95 13.97 9.88 -12.34
N ARG A 96 14.52 10.69 -11.43
CA ARG A 96 14.02 12.04 -11.13
C ARG A 96 14.00 12.95 -12.37
N ASN A 97 14.87 12.67 -13.34
CA ASN A 97 14.98 13.43 -14.58
C ASN A 97 14.08 12.90 -15.71
N ALA A 98 13.31 11.84 -15.47
CA ALA A 98 12.45 11.27 -16.51
C ALA A 98 11.29 12.22 -16.87
N THR A 99 10.71 12.85 -15.84
CA THR A 99 9.54 13.73 -15.94
C THR A 99 9.36 14.49 -14.62
N HIS A 100 9.01 15.77 -14.69
CA HIS A 100 8.70 16.62 -13.54
C HIS A 100 7.20 16.64 -13.19
N ALA A 101 6.35 16.29 -14.14
CA ALA A 101 4.89 16.36 -14.05
C ALA A 101 4.29 15.03 -14.51
N ILE A 102 3.54 14.34 -13.65
CA ILE A 102 3.11 12.96 -13.86
C ILE A 102 1.61 12.83 -13.64
N ASP A 103 0.94 12.25 -14.61
CA ASP A 103 -0.38 11.68 -14.43
C ASP A 103 -0.27 10.32 -13.75
N LEU A 104 -0.78 10.25 -12.52
CA LEU A 104 -0.85 9.06 -11.69
C LEU A 104 -2.27 8.49 -11.71
N TYR A 105 -2.38 7.26 -12.22
CA TYR A 105 -3.59 6.46 -12.12
C TYR A 105 -3.30 5.23 -11.25
N VAL A 106 -4.10 5.07 -10.20
CA VAL A 106 -4.01 3.94 -9.28
C VAL A 106 -5.34 3.21 -9.28
N LEU A 107 -5.28 1.88 -9.37
CA LEU A 107 -6.44 0.99 -9.26
C LEU A 107 -6.13 -0.13 -8.26
N ILE A 108 -6.96 -0.24 -7.23
CA ILE A 108 -6.82 -1.25 -6.18
C ILE A 108 -8.12 -2.05 -6.12
N VAL A 109 -7.97 -3.37 -6.10
CA VAL A 109 -9.09 -4.31 -5.99
C VAL A 109 -8.87 -5.17 -4.77
N ASP A 110 -9.78 -5.06 -3.80
CA ASP A 110 -9.73 -5.87 -2.59
C ASP A 110 -10.16 -7.33 -2.85
N ARG A 111 -10.04 -8.18 -1.83
CA ARG A 111 -10.48 -9.59 -1.92
C ARG A 111 -11.99 -9.76 -1.97
N SER A 112 -12.73 -8.80 -1.42
CA SER A 112 -14.20 -8.78 -1.42
C SER A 112 -14.78 -8.35 -2.77
N GLY A 113 -13.95 -7.84 -3.68
CA GLY A 113 -14.34 -7.36 -5.01
C GLY A 113 -14.60 -5.86 -5.10
N ASN A 114 -14.40 -5.09 -4.02
CA ASN A 114 -14.49 -3.63 -4.08
C ASN A 114 -13.30 -3.06 -4.83
N THR A 115 -13.56 -1.98 -5.57
CA THR A 115 -12.57 -1.28 -6.38
C THR A 115 -12.39 0.14 -5.88
N PHE A 116 -11.13 0.53 -5.69
CA PHE A 116 -10.72 1.88 -5.33
C PHE A 116 -9.85 2.42 -6.45
N ALA A 117 -10.15 3.64 -6.90
CA ALA A 117 -9.39 4.29 -7.97
C ALA A 117 -9.00 5.70 -7.52
N LEU A 118 -7.79 6.10 -7.90
CA LEU A 118 -7.28 7.46 -7.73
C LEU A 118 -6.72 7.94 -9.06
N ASN A 119 -7.06 9.17 -9.41
CA ASN A 119 -6.54 9.86 -10.58
C ASN A 119 -6.00 11.21 -10.13
N SER A 120 -4.71 11.43 -10.31
CA SER A 120 -4.05 12.61 -9.76
C SER A 120 -2.90 13.07 -10.65
N THR A 121 -2.60 14.36 -10.60
CA THR A 121 -1.36 14.90 -11.15
C THR A 121 -0.36 15.10 -10.03
N VAL A 122 0.85 14.58 -10.21
CA VAL A 122 1.97 14.71 -9.28
C VAL A 122 3.02 15.59 -9.92
N PHE A 123 3.42 16.65 -9.23
CA PHE A 123 4.53 17.49 -9.64
C PHE A 123 5.66 17.38 -8.63
N GLN A 124 6.88 17.29 -9.14
CA GLN A 124 8.09 17.33 -8.35
C GLN A 124 8.98 18.47 -8.81
N GLY A 125 9.58 19.17 -7.84
CA GLY A 125 10.40 20.33 -8.15
C GLY A 125 11.35 20.69 -7.01
N ARG A 126 12.02 21.82 -7.19
CA ARG A 126 12.91 22.43 -6.21
C ARG A 126 12.71 23.94 -6.24
N ASP A 127 12.59 24.54 -5.07
CA ASP A 127 12.54 25.99 -4.87
C ASP A 127 13.54 26.43 -3.79
N ASP A 128 13.45 27.68 -3.36
CA ASP A 128 14.34 28.27 -2.34
C ASP A 128 14.25 27.55 -0.98
N ALA A 129 13.12 26.87 -0.70
CA ALA A 129 12.90 26.09 0.51
C ALA A 129 13.29 24.60 0.34
N GLY A 130 13.77 24.21 -0.83
CA GLY A 130 14.27 22.86 -1.12
C GLY A 130 13.37 22.05 -2.06
N ASP A 131 13.53 20.73 -2.01
CA ASP A 131 12.76 19.82 -2.86
C ASP A 131 11.31 19.71 -2.36
N PHE A 132 10.36 19.61 -3.28
CA PHE A 132 8.94 19.45 -2.95
C PHE A 132 8.24 18.46 -3.87
N ILE A 133 7.15 17.90 -3.36
CA ILE A 133 6.16 17.15 -4.12
C ILE A 133 4.82 17.83 -3.93
N SER A 134 4.09 18.06 -5.01
CA SER A 134 2.68 18.38 -4.93
C SER A 134 1.86 17.32 -5.66
N MET A 135 0.67 17.05 -5.14
CA MET A 135 -0.26 16.11 -5.73
C MET A 135 -1.63 16.76 -5.77
N THR A 136 -2.25 16.76 -6.93
CA THR A 136 -3.61 17.27 -7.13
C THR A 136 -4.52 16.11 -7.51
N ASP A 137 -5.51 15.84 -6.67
CA ASP A 137 -6.58 14.91 -7.01
C ASP A 137 -7.47 15.53 -8.10
N ARG A 138 -7.57 14.89 -9.27
CA ARG A 138 -8.36 15.40 -10.40
C ARG A 138 -9.86 15.30 -10.17
N GLY A 139 -10.32 14.42 -9.29
CA GLY A 139 -11.74 14.28 -8.96
C GLY A 139 -12.24 15.39 -8.03
N THR A 140 -11.41 15.83 -7.09
CA THR A 140 -11.79 16.84 -6.09
C THR A 140 -11.13 18.21 -6.31
N LEU A 141 -10.15 18.29 -7.22
CA LEU A 141 -9.29 19.44 -7.48
C LEU A 141 -8.57 19.95 -6.22
N ARG A 142 -8.39 19.08 -5.22
CA ARG A 142 -7.64 19.40 -4.01
C ARG A 142 -6.18 19.11 -4.24
N THR A 143 -5.33 20.07 -3.91
CA THR A 143 -3.88 19.96 -3.99
C THR A 143 -3.29 19.85 -2.60
N GLY A 144 -2.47 18.83 -2.39
CA GLY A 144 -1.55 18.72 -1.26
C GLY A 144 -0.14 19.10 -1.72
N LEU A 145 0.58 19.84 -0.88
CA LEU A 145 2.01 20.11 -1.05
C LEU A 145 2.75 19.57 0.17
N SER A 146 3.75 18.74 -0.10
CA SER A 146 4.56 18.08 0.91
C SER A 146 6.03 18.39 0.68
N ARG A 147 6.75 18.62 1.77
CA ARG A 147 8.19 18.86 1.78
C ARG A 147 8.85 17.85 2.72
N PRO A 148 10.05 17.35 2.38
CA PRO A 148 10.83 16.58 3.34
C PRO A 148 11.08 17.43 4.60
N PRO A 149 10.90 16.85 5.80
CA PRO A 149 11.36 17.48 7.04
C PRO A 149 12.83 17.89 6.95
N ALA A 150 13.22 19.00 7.57
CA ALA A 150 14.59 19.55 7.46
C ALA A 150 15.68 18.58 7.96
N ASP A 151 15.30 17.68 8.86
CA ASP A 151 16.09 16.59 9.44
C ASP A 151 16.15 15.33 8.57
N VAL A 152 15.25 15.18 7.59
CA VAL A 152 15.16 14.02 6.69
C VAL A 152 15.61 14.44 5.28
N ARG A 153 16.92 14.47 5.06
CA ARG A 153 17.50 14.56 3.71
C ARG A 153 17.47 13.17 3.08
N ALA A 154 16.50 12.93 2.20
CA ALA A 154 16.33 11.72 1.38
C ALA A 154 16.52 10.39 2.13
N LEU A 155 15.40 9.79 2.56
CA LEU A 155 15.38 8.40 3.02
C LEU A 155 15.93 7.48 1.91
N VAL A 156 17.10 6.89 2.19
CA VAL A 156 17.73 5.84 1.41
C VAL A 156 16.74 4.68 1.24
N PRO A 157 16.49 4.18 0.01
CA PRO A 157 15.67 2.98 -0.18
C PRO A 157 16.25 1.82 0.61
N ARG A 158 15.46 1.18 1.48
CA ARG A 158 15.83 -0.10 2.06
C ARG A 158 15.91 -1.15 0.95
N GLY A 159 17.07 -1.80 0.83
CA GLY A 159 17.23 -3.13 0.25
C GLY A 159 17.14 -3.21 -1.28
N THR A 160 18.30 -3.27 -1.94
CA THR A 160 18.42 -4.03 -3.18
C THR A 160 18.19 -5.52 -2.85
N ALA A 161 17.12 -6.11 -3.38
CA ALA A 161 17.06 -7.57 -3.52
C ALA A 161 18.12 -7.97 -4.57
N GLY A 162 18.97 -8.93 -4.20
CA GLY A 162 20.00 -9.50 -5.06
C GLY A 162 19.46 -10.38 -6.18
#